data_AF-F0F505-F1
#
_entry.id   AF-F0F505-F1
#
_cell.length_a   1.000
_cell.length_b   1.000
_cell.length_c   1.000
_cell.angle_alpha   90.00
_cell.angle_beta   90.00
_cell.angle_gamma   90.00
#
_symmetry.space_group_name_H-M   'P 1'
#
loop_
_entity.id
_entity.type
_entity.pdbx_description
1 polymer ?
#
loop_
_entity_poly.entity_id
_entity_poly.type
_entity_poly.pdbx_seq_one_letter_code
_entity_poly.pdbx_strand_id
1 'polypeptide(L)'
;MMKKVNIVMKATHNWTQEDEQRLTARLVDNFYDLINRNEEEGLYWTGLQCDLVELAHIVWTSGKLMDRRGFPMDFQTIVHHICRVLHVREPRNPSSILSSVRARKNIRVGPLRERYMQLFMRANVQDPMQMEIRKEEHGGLVS
;
A
#
# COMPACT_ATOMS: atom_id res chain seq x y z
N MET A 1 -46.96 -11.01 0.12
CA MET A 1 -45.58 -11.55 0.06
C MET A 1 -44.62 -10.42 -0.23
N MET A 2 -43.81 -10.02 0.75
CA MET A 2 -42.73 -9.04 0.53
C MET A 2 -41.54 -9.75 -0.10
N LYS A 3 -41.16 -9.35 -1.33
CA LYS A 3 -39.93 -9.83 -1.95
C LYS A 3 -38.76 -9.28 -1.14
N LYS A 4 -38.01 -10.14 -0.46
CA LYS A 4 -36.69 -9.80 0.08
C LYS A 4 -35.79 -9.45 -1.11
N VAL A 5 -35.58 -8.16 -1.33
CA VAL A 5 -34.53 -7.69 -2.22
C VAL A 5 -33.21 -7.94 -1.49
N ASN A 6 -32.49 -8.98 -1.90
CA ASN A 6 -31.09 -9.12 -1.52
C ASN A 6 -30.32 -8.01 -2.21
N ILE A 7 -30.28 -6.84 -1.58
CA ILE A 7 -29.31 -5.79 -1.92
C ILE A 7 -27.98 -6.30 -1.39
N VAL A 8 -27.33 -7.17 -2.17
CA VAL A 8 -25.88 -7.25 -2.11
C VAL A 8 -25.44 -5.85 -2.49
N MET A 9 -24.97 -5.06 -1.52
CA MET A 9 -24.19 -3.86 -1.80
C MET A 9 -22.93 -4.33 -2.54
N LYS A 10 -23.06 -4.62 -3.84
CA LYS A 10 -21.93 -4.57 -4.74
C LYS A 10 -21.46 -3.13 -4.61
N ALA A 11 -20.28 -2.92 -4.03
CA ALA A 11 -19.59 -1.66 -4.14
C ALA A 11 -19.68 -1.30 -5.63
N THR A 12 -20.43 -0.25 -5.96
CA THR A 12 -20.50 0.26 -7.31
C THR A 12 -19.09 0.77 -7.59
N HIS A 13 -18.30 -0.08 -8.25
CA HIS A 13 -16.93 0.19 -8.69
C HIS A 13 -17.03 1.30 -9.72
N ASN A 14 -17.00 2.55 -9.24
CA ASN A 14 -17.21 3.75 -10.05
C ASN A 14 -15.89 4.29 -10.63
N TRP A 15 -14.86 3.45 -10.71
CA TRP A 15 -13.57 3.85 -11.24
C TRP A 15 -13.17 2.95 -12.40
N THR A 16 -12.46 3.54 -13.34
CA THR A 16 -12.03 2.93 -14.59
C THR A 16 -10.72 2.17 -14.41
N GLN A 17 -10.36 1.37 -15.40
CA GLN A 17 -9.03 0.76 -15.45
C GLN A 17 -7.92 1.82 -15.50
N GLU A 18 -8.16 2.98 -16.13
CA GLU A 18 -7.21 4.08 -16.18
C GLU A 18 -6.95 4.65 -14.77
N ASP A 19 -8.00 4.79 -13.95
CA ASP A 19 -7.86 5.26 -12.57
C ASP A 19 -7.03 4.27 -11.73
N GLU A 20 -7.24 2.96 -11.90
CA GLU A 20 -6.42 1.94 -11.24
C GLU A 20 -4.96 1.97 -11.70
N GLN A 21 -4.72 2.26 -12.99
CA GLN A 21 -3.37 2.43 -13.53
C GLN A 21 -2.69 3.68 -12.97
N ARG A 22 -3.43 4.80 -12.83
CA ARG A 22 -2.93 6.04 -12.22
C ARG A 22 -2.54 5.84 -10.76
N LEU A 23 -3.40 5.19 -9.97
CA LEU A 23 -3.07 4.83 -8.59
C LEU A 23 -1.85 3.91 -8.53
N THR A 24 -1.80 2.89 -9.39
CA THR A 24 -0.67 1.94 -9.42
C THR A 24 0.64 2.65 -9.79
N ALA A 25 0.61 3.58 -10.75
CA ALA A 25 1.78 4.40 -11.11
C ALA A 25 2.26 5.24 -9.92
N ARG A 26 1.33 5.91 -9.20
CA ARG A 26 1.67 6.66 -7.99
C ARG A 26 2.33 5.78 -6.92
N LEU A 27 1.80 4.57 -6.69
CA LEU A 27 2.40 3.63 -5.75
C LEU A 27 3.79 3.17 -6.19
N VAL A 28 4.00 2.94 -7.49
CA VAL A 28 5.32 2.59 -8.03
C VAL A 28 6.31 3.73 -7.78
N ASP A 29 5.94 4.98 -8.06
CA ASP A 29 6.79 6.14 -7.83
C ASP A 29 7.17 6.26 -6.35
N ASN A 30 6.19 6.13 -5.44
CA ASN A 30 6.44 6.16 -3.99
C ASN A 30 7.40 5.05 -3.54
N PHE A 31 7.20 3.83 -4.03
CA PHE A 31 8.10 2.73 -3.71
C PHE A 31 9.49 2.97 -4.29
N TYR A 32 9.60 3.51 -5.50
CA TYR A 32 10.89 3.84 -6.11
C TYR A 32 11.64 4.87 -5.27
N ASP A 33 10.98 5.90 -4.79
CA ASP A 33 11.59 6.88 -3.89
C ASP A 33 12.03 6.23 -2.57
N LEU A 34 11.15 5.43 -1.94
CA LEU A 34 11.40 4.86 -0.62
C LEU A 34 12.51 3.79 -0.62
N ILE A 35 12.59 2.92 -1.62
CA ILE A 35 13.65 1.88 -1.66
C ILE A 35 15.05 2.49 -1.79
N ASN A 36 15.15 3.73 -2.29
CA ASN A 36 16.40 4.44 -2.49
C ASN A 36 16.78 5.31 -1.27
N ARG A 37 15.95 5.37 -0.23
CA ARG A 37 16.20 6.15 0.99
C ARG A 37 16.97 5.38 2.05
N ASN A 38 17.52 6.13 3.00
CA ASN A 38 18.19 5.59 4.18
C ASN A 38 17.19 5.47 5.36
N GLU A 39 17.35 4.44 6.19
CA GLU A 39 16.56 4.25 7.42
C GLU A 39 16.77 5.40 8.44
N GLU A 40 17.93 6.05 8.39
CA GLU A 40 18.28 7.22 9.22
C GLU A 40 17.46 8.48 8.87
N GLU A 41 16.74 8.50 7.75
CA GLU A 41 15.84 9.62 7.42
C GLU A 41 14.62 9.72 8.35
N GLY A 42 14.41 8.73 9.22
CA GLY A 42 13.39 8.75 10.27
C GLY A 42 11.97 8.72 9.73
N LEU A 43 11.72 7.92 8.67
CA LEU A 43 10.38 7.73 8.10
C LEU A 43 9.68 6.54 8.76
N TYR A 44 8.42 6.71 9.16
CA TYR A 44 7.67 5.69 9.88
C TYR A 44 6.34 5.39 9.20
N TRP A 45 6.04 4.12 9.03
CA TRP A 45 4.70 3.68 8.63
C TRP A 45 3.73 3.73 9.81
N THR A 46 2.55 4.30 9.57
CA THR A 46 1.49 4.40 10.59
C THR A 46 0.27 3.54 10.29
N GLY A 47 0.19 2.97 9.08
CA GLY A 47 -0.85 2.01 8.70
C GLY A 47 -0.60 0.60 9.25
N LEU A 48 -1.39 -0.37 8.82
CA LEU A 48 -1.18 -1.78 9.21
C LEU A 48 -0.01 -2.39 8.44
N GLN A 49 0.74 -3.30 9.08
CA GLN A 49 1.79 -4.06 8.39
C GLN A 49 1.25 -4.83 7.18
N CYS A 50 0.06 -5.43 7.29
CA CYS A 50 -0.54 -6.16 6.17
C CYS A 50 -0.90 -5.24 5.00
N ASP A 51 -1.21 -3.98 5.27
CA ASP A 51 -1.50 -3.00 4.23
C ASP A 51 -0.23 -2.66 3.46
N LEU A 52 0.88 -2.43 4.17
CA LEU A 52 2.18 -2.19 3.53
C LEU A 52 2.60 -3.37 2.64
N VAL A 53 2.40 -4.61 3.11
CA VAL A 53 2.67 -5.82 2.32
C VAL A 53 1.75 -5.94 1.10
N GLU A 54 0.48 -5.53 1.23
CA GLU A 54 -0.46 -5.50 0.11
C GLU A 54 -0.06 -4.43 -0.94
N LEU A 55 0.40 -3.25 -0.53
CA LEU A 55 0.96 -2.24 -1.44
C LEU A 55 2.20 -2.76 -2.17
N ALA A 56 3.12 -3.39 -1.44
CA ALA A 56 4.31 -4.01 -2.02
C ALA A 56 3.93 -5.06 -3.07
N HIS A 57 2.88 -5.84 -2.82
CA HIS A 57 2.38 -6.80 -3.80
C HIS A 57 1.77 -6.11 -5.02
N ILE A 58 1.01 -5.02 -4.85
CA ILE A 58 0.45 -4.24 -5.97
C ILE A 58 1.58 -3.74 -6.88
N VAL A 59 2.61 -3.12 -6.30
CA VAL A 59 3.78 -2.62 -7.02
C VAL A 59 4.56 -3.76 -7.69
N TRP A 60 4.78 -4.86 -6.99
CA TRP A 60 5.46 -6.03 -7.56
C TRP A 60 4.71 -6.58 -8.78
N THR A 61 3.39 -6.76 -8.68
CA THR A 61 2.58 -7.27 -9.81
C THR A 61 2.55 -6.35 -11.02
N SER A 62 2.88 -5.06 -10.86
CA SER A 62 2.99 -4.16 -12.01
C SER A 62 4.25 -4.42 -12.84
N GLY A 63 5.27 -5.07 -12.26
CA GLY A 63 6.56 -5.35 -12.91
C GLY A 63 7.38 -4.09 -13.26
N LYS A 64 7.05 -2.94 -12.65
CA LYS A 64 7.66 -1.63 -13.00
C LYS A 64 8.76 -1.18 -12.05
N LEU A 65 8.85 -1.78 -10.86
CA LEU A 65 9.88 -1.43 -9.89
C LEU A 65 11.17 -2.20 -10.21
N MET A 66 12.20 -1.46 -10.65
CA MET A 66 13.46 -2.02 -11.11
C MET A 66 14.57 -1.84 -10.07
N ASP A 67 15.49 -2.80 -10.00
CA ASP A 67 16.72 -2.70 -9.25
C ASP A 67 17.72 -1.75 -9.94
N ARG A 68 18.87 -1.51 -9.30
CA ARG A 68 19.94 -0.64 -9.84
C ARG A 68 20.55 -1.12 -11.16
N ARG A 69 20.32 -2.38 -11.52
CA ARG A 69 20.81 -3.02 -12.74
C ARG A 69 19.76 -3.02 -13.85
N GLY A 70 18.56 -2.50 -13.58
CA GLY A 70 17.44 -2.44 -14.52
C GLY A 70 16.59 -3.71 -14.58
N PHE A 71 16.72 -4.63 -13.62
CA PHE A 71 15.89 -5.83 -13.55
C PHE A 71 14.69 -5.63 -12.62
N PRO A 72 13.52 -6.20 -12.92
CA PRO A 72 12.38 -6.16 -12.00
C PRO A 72 12.75 -6.76 -10.64
N MET A 73 12.43 -6.04 -9.56
CA MET A 73 12.69 -6.51 -8.21
C MET A 73 11.74 -7.66 -7.83
N ASP A 74 12.25 -8.67 -7.13
CA ASP A 74 11.41 -9.72 -6.57
C ASP A 74 10.62 -9.20 -5.35
N PHE A 75 9.50 -9.86 -5.08
CA PHE A 75 8.58 -9.44 -4.03
C PHE A 75 9.21 -9.38 -2.64
N GLN A 76 10.09 -10.32 -2.30
CA GLN A 76 10.69 -10.39 -0.97
C GLN A 76 11.68 -9.24 -0.77
N THR A 77 12.49 -8.93 -1.78
CA THR A 77 13.40 -7.78 -1.77
C THR A 77 12.64 -6.47 -1.61
N ILE A 78 11.51 -6.30 -2.29
CA ILE A 78 10.66 -5.11 -2.14
C ILE A 78 10.17 -4.97 -0.70
N VAL A 79 9.62 -6.05 -0.12
CA VAL A 79 9.11 -6.06 1.26
C VAL A 79 10.23 -5.77 2.27
N HIS A 80 11.41 -6.36 2.08
CA HIS A 80 12.56 -6.12 2.93
C HIS A 80 12.96 -4.64 2.96
N HIS A 81 13.16 -4.04 1.79
CA HIS A 81 13.57 -2.63 1.71
C HIS A 81 12.53 -1.68 2.29
N ILE A 82 11.25 -1.86 1.94
CA ILE A 82 10.20 -0.94 2.38
C ILE A 82 9.95 -1.06 3.89
N CYS A 83 9.97 -2.28 4.45
CA CYS A 83 9.82 -2.49 5.88
C CYS A 83 10.97 -1.85 6.65
N ARG A 84 12.22 -2.01 6.17
CA ARG A 84 13.39 -1.38 6.79
C ARG A 84 13.29 0.15 6.80
N VAL A 85 13.05 0.76 5.64
CA VAL A 85 13.02 2.24 5.51
C VAL A 85 11.88 2.86 6.31
N LEU A 86 10.74 2.18 6.41
CA LEU A 86 9.58 2.68 7.14
C LEU A 86 9.49 2.17 8.59
N HIS A 87 10.56 1.57 9.10
CA HIS A 87 10.66 1.05 10.48
C HIS A 87 9.52 0.08 10.86
N VAL A 88 9.06 -0.71 9.90
CA VAL A 88 8.09 -1.78 10.10
C VAL A 88 8.84 -3.08 10.31
N ARG A 89 8.45 -3.86 11.33
CA ARG A 89 8.99 -5.21 11.52
C ARG A 89 8.77 -6.03 10.24
N GLU A 90 9.83 -6.58 9.66
CA GLU A 90 9.69 -7.43 8.47
C GLU A 90 8.89 -8.72 8.82
N PRO A 91 7.88 -9.08 8.03
CA PRO A 91 7.15 -10.32 8.23
C PRO A 91 7.97 -11.53 7.76
N ARG A 92 7.99 -12.60 8.57
CA ARG A 92 8.72 -13.84 8.24
C ARG A 92 8.27 -14.49 6.92
N ASN A 93 7.00 -14.32 6.55
CA ASN A 93 6.45 -14.86 5.30
C ASN A 93 5.41 -13.87 4.73
N PRO A 94 5.84 -12.93 3.86
CA PRO A 94 4.95 -11.96 3.23
C PRO A 94 3.79 -12.61 2.44
N SER A 95 4.06 -13.73 1.76
CA SER A 95 3.05 -14.47 0.98
C SER A 95 1.93 -15.06 1.84
N SER A 96 2.26 -15.52 3.05
CA SER A 96 1.27 -15.99 4.03
C SER A 96 0.37 -14.85 4.53
N ILE A 97 0.92 -13.65 4.72
CA ILE A 97 0.13 -12.46 5.07
C ILE A 97 -0.87 -12.14 3.96
N LEU A 98 -0.44 -12.09 2.70
CA LEU A 98 -1.33 -11.86 1.56
C LEU A 98 -2.43 -12.91 1.46
N SER A 99 -2.07 -14.18 1.61
CA SER A 99 -3.03 -15.29 1.58
C SER A 99 -4.07 -15.12 2.68
N SER A 100 -3.63 -14.73 3.88
CA SER A 100 -4.52 -14.46 5.01
C SER A 100 -5.43 -13.26 4.76
N VAL A 101 -4.90 -12.16 4.21
CA VAL A 101 -5.68 -10.96 3.84
C VAL A 101 -6.77 -11.32 2.84
N ARG A 102 -6.42 -12.04 1.77
CA ARG A 102 -7.36 -12.46 0.71
C ARG A 102 -8.42 -13.45 1.20
N ALA A 103 -8.11 -14.26 2.21
CA ALA A 103 -9.03 -15.26 2.77
C ALA A 103 -10.02 -14.71 3.81
N ARG A 104 -9.90 -13.44 4.23
CA ARG A 104 -10.76 -12.85 5.26
C ARG A 104 -12.23 -12.83 4.80
N LYS A 105 -13.11 -13.50 5.56
CA LYS A 105 -14.57 -13.42 5.41
C LYS A 105 -15.14 -12.38 6.40
N ASN A 106 -16.25 -11.72 6.07
CA ASN A 106 -16.94 -10.73 6.92
C ASN A 106 -16.12 -9.47 7.28
N ILE A 107 -15.41 -8.90 6.30
CA ILE A 107 -14.59 -7.70 6.54
C ILE A 107 -15.49 -6.45 6.59
N ARG A 108 -15.43 -5.70 7.69
CA ARG A 108 -16.09 -4.38 7.82
C ARG A 108 -15.40 -3.28 7.01
N VAL A 109 -14.15 -3.51 6.63
CA VAL A 109 -13.26 -2.58 5.93
C VAL A 109 -12.82 -3.26 4.63
N GLY A 110 -13.05 -2.64 3.47
CA GLY A 110 -12.74 -3.25 2.18
C GLY A 110 -11.24 -3.51 1.96
N PRO A 111 -10.88 -4.30 0.92
CA PRO A 111 -9.50 -4.49 0.46
C PRO A 111 -8.73 -3.16 0.35
N LEU A 112 -7.41 -3.18 0.55
CA LEU A 112 -6.62 -1.94 0.57
C LEU A 112 -6.74 -1.16 -0.73
N ARG A 113 -6.71 -1.84 -1.88
CA ARG A 113 -6.89 -1.22 -3.19
C ARG A 113 -8.19 -0.42 -3.26
N GLU A 114 -9.30 -0.97 -2.76
CA GLU A 114 -10.58 -0.26 -2.77
C GLU A 114 -10.57 0.97 -1.85
N ARG A 115 -9.94 0.87 -0.67
CA ARG A 115 -9.76 2.02 0.22
C ARG A 115 -8.97 3.15 -0.43
N TYR A 116 -7.85 2.81 -1.08
CA TYR A 116 -7.01 3.77 -1.77
C TYR A 116 -7.71 4.38 -2.98
N MET A 117 -8.46 3.58 -3.74
CA MET A 117 -9.29 4.10 -4.84
C MET A 117 -10.38 5.05 -4.35
N GLN A 118 -10.99 4.79 -3.20
CA GLN A 118 -11.95 5.73 -2.60
C GLN A 118 -11.30 7.06 -2.21
N LEU A 119 -10.11 7.02 -1.60
CA LEU A 119 -9.35 8.24 -1.28
C LEU A 119 -8.96 9.01 -2.55
N PHE A 120 -8.46 8.30 -3.55
CA PHE A 120 -8.01 8.86 -4.81
C PHE A 120 -9.16 9.52 -5.60
N MET A 121 -10.30 8.82 -5.74
CA MET A 121 -11.40 9.28 -6.59
C MET A 121 -12.39 10.20 -5.87
N ARG A 122 -12.71 9.94 -4.59
CA ARG A 122 -13.77 10.67 -3.89
C ARG A 122 -13.25 11.81 -3.03
N ALA A 123 -12.09 11.61 -2.39
CA ALA A 123 -11.46 12.62 -1.55
C ALA A 123 -10.41 13.45 -2.30
N ASN A 124 -10.18 13.16 -3.59
CA ASN A 124 -9.17 13.81 -4.44
C ASN A 124 -7.76 13.78 -3.82
N VAL A 125 -7.47 12.73 -3.06
CA VAL A 125 -6.15 12.51 -2.44
C VAL A 125 -5.25 11.91 -3.51
N GLN A 126 -4.37 12.72 -4.08
CA GLN A 126 -3.47 12.30 -5.16
C GLN A 126 -2.45 11.25 -4.72
N ASP A 127 -2.10 11.23 -3.43
CA ASP A 127 -1.17 10.27 -2.85
C ASP A 127 -1.66 9.75 -1.49
N PRO A 128 -2.46 8.68 -1.49
CA PRO A 128 -3.00 8.11 -0.25
C PRO A 128 -1.93 7.42 0.61
N MET A 129 -0.83 6.95 0.03
CA MET A 129 0.24 6.28 0.78
C MET A 129 1.03 7.27 1.64
N GLN A 130 1.29 8.47 1.11
CA GLN A 130 2.00 9.52 1.86
C GLN A 130 1.27 9.92 3.15
N MET A 131 -0.05 9.81 3.20
CA MET A 131 -0.82 10.09 4.42
C MET A 131 -0.50 9.12 5.57
N GLU A 132 -0.01 7.92 5.25
CA GLU A 132 0.34 6.89 6.22
C GLU A 132 1.82 6.91 6.61
N ILE A 133 2.63 7.80 6.02
CA ILE A 133 4.05 7.98 6.32
C ILE A 133 4.23 9.22 7.19
N ARG A 134 4.94 9.08 8.30
CA ARG A 134 5.37 10.19 9.14
C ARG A 134 6.88 10.34 9.11
N LYS A 135 7.36 11.56 9.33
CA LYS A 135 8.77 11.84 9.57
C LYS A 135 8.95 12.18 11.04
N GLU A 136 9.97 11.60 11.67
CA GLU A 136 10.38 12.02 13.01
C GLU A 136 10.95 13.44 12.92
N GLU A 137 10.18 14.40 13.45
CA GLU A 137 10.71 15.72 13.72
C GLU A 137 11.71 15.55 14.84
N HIS A 138 13.01 15.67 14.51
CA HIS A 138 14.05 15.76 15.51
C HIS A 138 13.74 17.00 16.36
N GLY A 139 13.14 16.77 17.52
CA GLY A 139 12.88 17.81 18.51
C GLY A 139 14.17 18.56 18.73
N GLY A 140 14.15 19.86 18.43
CA GLY A 140 15.26 20.75 18.71
C GLY A 140 15.67 20.56 20.16
N LEU A 141 16.90 20.08 20.36
CA LEU A 141 17.60 20.22 21.61
C LEU A 141 17.62 21.72 21.94
N VAL A 142 16.82 22.13 22.91
CA VAL A 142 17.13 23.31 23.71
C VAL A 142 17.79 22.78 24.97
N SER A 143 19.10 23.03 24.98
CA SER A 143 20.10 23.08 26.06
C SER A 143 19.69 22.62 27.47
#